data_AF-A0A3N5MKE2-F1
#
_entry.id   AF-A0A3N5MKE2-F1
#
_cell.length_a   1.000
_cell.length_b   1.000
_cell.length_c   1.000
_cell.angle_alpha   90.00
_cell.angle_beta   90.00
_cell.angle_gamma   90.00
#
_symmetry.space_group_name_H-M   'P 1'
#
loop_
_entity.id
_entity.type
_entity.pdbx_description
1 polymer ?
#
loop_
_entity_poly.entity_id
_entity_poly.type
_entity_poly.pdbx_seq_one_letter_code
_entity_poly.pdbx_strand_id
1 'polypeptide(L)'
;MAVVDAMGITDAGIFGDILCARMQQRGVAGLISDGVVRDLAGVRATGLPVWCGGAAAPPSLARLTFVAWQQPIGCGGVAVFPDDVIVADGDGAVIIPAALLEEVVAIASEQERLEAWILREVENGAALPGLYPPNAANLARHAATLAAAEAAEPGPAPPRQDAEAKR
;
A
#
# COMPACT_ATOMS: atom_id res chain seq x y z
N MET A 1 -4.55 6.30 6.60
CA MET A 1 -4.14 5.12 7.41
C MET A 1 -3.60 5.61 8.74
N ALA A 2 -3.59 4.80 9.80
CA ALA A 2 -2.88 5.13 11.05
C ALA A 2 -1.61 4.28 11.16
N VAL A 3 -0.49 4.90 11.54
CA VAL A 3 0.77 4.21 11.82
C VAL A 3 1.17 4.48 13.26
N VAL A 4 1.54 3.43 13.98
CA VAL A 4 1.86 3.50 15.41
C VAL A 4 3.18 2.81 15.68
N ASP A 5 4.16 3.59 16.11
CA ASP A 5 5.42 3.10 16.66
C ASP A 5 5.16 2.51 18.05
N ALA A 6 5.43 1.22 18.17
CA ALA A 6 5.37 0.46 19.41
C ALA A 6 6.77 0.09 19.92
N MET A 7 7.82 0.66 19.34
CA MET A 7 9.23 0.39 19.62
C MET A 7 9.58 -1.11 19.47
N GLY A 8 8.86 -1.82 18.59
CA GLY A 8 9.00 -3.27 18.42
C GLY A 8 8.54 -4.11 19.62
N ILE A 9 7.78 -3.54 20.57
CA ILE A 9 7.28 -4.27 21.73
C ILE A 9 6.17 -5.24 21.32
N THR A 10 6.37 -6.52 21.65
CA THR A 10 5.48 -7.62 21.24
C THR A 10 4.78 -8.34 22.39
N ASP A 11 5.00 -7.94 23.64
CA ASP A 11 4.37 -8.55 24.83
C ASP A 11 3.22 -7.72 25.41
N ALA A 12 2.83 -6.61 24.77
CA ALA A 12 1.68 -5.77 25.13
C ALA A 12 0.96 -5.22 23.90
N GLY A 13 -0.35 -5.41 23.83
CA GLY A 13 -1.18 -4.99 22.70
C GLY A 13 -1.44 -3.48 22.66
N ILE A 14 -1.02 -2.82 21.59
CA ILE A 14 -1.18 -1.36 21.41
C ILE A 14 -2.62 -0.92 21.15
N PHE A 15 -3.37 -1.76 20.42
CA PHE A 15 -4.76 -1.55 20.04
C PHE A 15 -5.54 -2.83 20.29
N GLY A 16 -6.80 -2.69 20.67
CA GLY A 16 -7.77 -3.77 20.79
C GLY A 16 -8.99 -3.53 19.92
N ASP A 17 -9.95 -4.45 20.00
CA ASP A 17 -11.18 -4.45 19.22
C ASP A 17 -11.98 -3.13 19.31
N ILE A 18 -12.12 -2.53 20.50
CA ILE A 18 -12.86 -1.28 20.71
C ILE A 18 -12.24 -0.13 19.91
N LEU A 19 -10.90 0.01 19.94
CA LEU A 19 -10.21 1.09 19.24
C LEU A 19 -10.23 0.86 17.72
N CYS A 20 -10.03 -0.38 17.27
CA CYS A 20 -10.13 -0.74 15.86
C CYS A 20 -11.56 -0.53 15.32
N ALA A 21 -12.59 -0.87 16.10
CA ALA A 21 -13.98 -0.64 15.72
C ALA A 21 -14.28 0.85 15.59
N ARG A 22 -13.73 1.68 16.48
CA ARG A 22 -13.84 3.14 16.37
C ARG A 22 -13.14 3.69 15.12
N MET A 23 -11.96 3.16 14.78
CA MET A 23 -11.24 3.54 13.55
C MET A 23 -12.06 3.19 12.31
N GLN A 24 -12.62 1.99 12.26
CA GLN A 24 -13.49 1.56 11.16
C GLN A 24 -14.71 2.48 11.02
N GLN A 25 -15.40 2.79 12.12
CA GLN A 25 -16.54 3.71 12.14
C GLN A 25 -16.19 5.14 11.66
N ARG A 26 -14.91 5.53 11.78
CA ARG A 26 -14.43 6.83 11.31
C ARG A 26 -13.89 6.81 9.88
N GLY A 27 -13.94 5.66 9.19
CA GLY A 27 -13.44 5.51 7.83
C GLY A 27 -11.91 5.56 7.74
N VAL A 28 -11.20 5.15 8.79
CA VAL A 28 -9.73 5.01 8.71
C VAL A 28 -9.39 3.83 7.82
N ALA A 29 -8.51 4.03 6.83
CA ALA A 29 -8.15 3.00 5.85
C ALA A 29 -7.50 1.72 6.44
N GLY A 30 -6.87 1.81 7.61
CA GLY A 30 -6.17 0.69 8.24
C GLY A 30 -5.28 1.12 9.40
N LEU A 31 -4.66 0.13 10.07
CA LEU A 31 -3.66 0.29 11.13
C LEU A 31 -2.36 -0.43 10.74
N ILE A 32 -1.23 0.26 10.85
CA ILE A 32 0.11 -0.34 10.76
C ILE A 32 0.83 -0.10 12.09
N SER A 33 1.52 -1.12 12.58
CA SER A 33 2.42 -0.99 13.72
C SER A 33 3.50 -2.05 13.69
N ASP A 34 4.66 -1.74 14.28
CA ASP A 34 5.70 -2.73 14.56
C ASP A 34 5.53 -3.45 15.91
N GLY A 35 4.44 -3.16 16.63
CA GLY A 35 4.04 -3.89 17.82
C GLY A 35 3.00 -4.98 17.52
N VAL A 36 2.20 -5.29 18.53
CA VAL A 36 1.13 -6.30 18.49
C VAL A 36 -0.22 -5.71 18.88
N VAL A 37 -1.31 -6.39 18.51
CA VAL A 37 -2.66 -6.03 18.96
C VAL A 37 -3.15 -6.93 20.10
N ARG A 38 -4.19 -6.52 20.81
CA ARG A 38 -4.96 -7.39 21.72
C ARG A 38 -6.35 -7.68 21.14
N ASP A 39 -7.06 -8.64 21.73
CA ASP A 39 -8.41 -9.03 21.31
C ASP A 39 -8.50 -9.40 19.81
N LEU A 40 -7.55 -10.21 19.32
CA LEU A 40 -7.35 -10.51 17.89
C LEU A 40 -8.64 -10.91 17.14
N ALA A 41 -9.49 -11.74 17.76
CA ALA A 41 -10.77 -12.13 17.16
C ALA A 41 -11.71 -10.94 16.98
N GLY A 42 -11.79 -10.05 17.98
CA GLY A 42 -12.57 -8.83 17.91
C GLY A 42 -12.01 -7.84 16.90
N VAL A 43 -10.67 -7.65 16.86
CA VAL A 43 -10.00 -6.81 15.86
C VAL A 43 -10.33 -7.29 14.44
N ARG A 44 -10.23 -8.59 14.16
CA ARG A 44 -10.60 -9.16 12.86
C ARG A 44 -12.08 -8.95 12.53
N ALA A 45 -12.96 -9.10 13.51
CA ALA A 45 -14.40 -8.88 13.32
C ALA A 45 -14.76 -7.43 12.98
N THR A 46 -13.88 -6.45 13.27
CA THR A 46 -14.12 -5.06 12.87
C THR A 46 -14.03 -4.83 11.36
N GLY A 47 -13.35 -5.72 10.62
CA GLY A 47 -13.08 -5.54 9.19
C GLY A 47 -12.03 -4.46 8.87
N LEU A 48 -11.43 -3.83 9.88
CA LEU A 48 -10.31 -2.90 9.68
C LEU A 48 -9.07 -3.69 9.23
N PRO A 49 -8.41 -3.31 8.12
CA PRO A 49 -7.12 -3.86 7.76
C PRO A 49 -6.05 -3.51 8.81
N VAL A 50 -5.33 -4.51 9.31
CA VAL A 50 -4.29 -4.34 10.34
C VAL A 50 -3.03 -5.11 9.96
N TRP A 51 -1.90 -4.41 9.91
CA TRP A 51 -0.56 -4.96 9.77
C TRP A 51 0.20 -4.76 11.07
N CYS A 52 0.57 -5.86 11.72
CA CYS A 52 1.32 -5.84 12.98
C CYS A 52 2.08 -7.16 13.18
N GLY A 53 2.97 -7.20 14.16
CA GLY A 53 3.82 -8.36 14.46
C GLY A 53 3.10 -9.55 15.13
N GLY A 54 1.80 -9.44 15.43
CA GLY A 54 1.04 -10.51 16.08
C GLY A 54 0.06 -10.01 17.13
N ALA A 55 -0.18 -10.82 18.17
CA ALA A 55 -1.11 -10.48 19.25
C ALA A 55 -0.57 -10.81 20.64
N ALA A 56 -0.89 -9.96 21.62
CA ALA A 56 -0.61 -10.18 23.04
C ALA A 56 -1.78 -9.72 23.91
N ALA A 57 -2.06 -10.48 24.98
CA ALA A 57 -3.17 -10.19 25.89
C ALA A 57 -2.98 -8.95 26.78
N PRO A 58 -1.76 -8.66 27.33
CA PRO A 58 -1.56 -7.50 28.18
C PRO A 58 -1.87 -6.18 27.46
N PRO A 59 -2.45 -5.18 28.15
CA PRO A 59 -2.73 -3.90 27.54
C PRO A 59 -1.43 -3.09 27.35
N SER A 60 -1.44 -2.17 26.39
CA SER A 60 -0.32 -1.26 26.09
C SER A 60 0.29 -0.62 27.34
N LEU A 61 -0.54 -0.16 28.29
CA LEU A 61 -0.12 0.48 29.54
C LEU A 61 0.82 -0.38 30.42
N ALA A 62 0.92 -1.68 30.18
CA ALA A 62 1.86 -2.56 30.89
C ALA A 62 3.32 -2.35 30.45
N ARG A 63 3.56 -1.73 29.29
CA ARG A 63 4.90 -1.58 28.67
C ARG A 63 5.12 -0.23 27.99
N LEU A 64 4.04 0.39 27.53
CA LEU A 64 4.04 1.55 26.65
C LEU A 64 3.21 2.66 27.29
N THR A 65 3.65 3.89 27.07
CA THR A 65 2.89 5.09 27.42
C THR A 65 2.71 5.89 26.14
N PHE A 66 1.49 6.32 25.86
CA PHE A 66 1.24 7.24 24.75
C PHE A 66 1.90 8.59 25.03
N VAL A 67 2.71 9.07 24.10
CA VAL A 67 3.49 10.31 24.27
C VAL A 67 3.05 11.43 23.33
N ALA A 68 2.71 11.12 22.09
CA ALA A 68 2.36 12.11 21.07
C ALA A 68 1.61 11.48 19.89
N TRP A 69 1.01 12.35 19.06
CA TRP A 69 0.38 12.02 17.78
C TRP A 69 0.80 13.05 16.73
N GLN A 70 0.69 12.72 15.44
CA GLN A 70 1.11 13.60 14.35
C GLN A 70 2.55 14.12 14.52
N GLN A 71 3.46 13.24 14.94
CA GLN A 71 4.90 13.51 15.03
C GLN A 71 5.63 12.49 14.18
N PRO A 72 6.88 12.78 13.74
CA PRO A 72 7.72 11.78 13.13
C PRO A 72 7.96 10.60 14.09
N ILE A 73 7.84 9.38 13.58
CA ILE A 73 8.04 8.15 14.34
C ILE A 73 8.97 7.19 13.59
N GLY A 74 9.50 6.18 14.28
CA GLY A 74 10.15 5.04 13.65
C GLY A 74 9.22 3.83 13.74
N CYS A 75 8.75 3.29 12.62
CA CYS A 75 7.89 2.11 12.63
C CYS A 75 8.48 1.05 11.70
N GLY A 76 8.79 -0.13 12.25
CA GLY A 76 9.38 -1.22 11.46
C GLY A 76 10.78 -0.89 10.93
N GLY A 77 11.52 -0.04 11.66
CA GLY A 77 12.85 0.44 11.26
C GLY A 77 12.85 1.54 10.20
N VAL A 78 11.67 2.05 9.80
CA VAL A 78 11.52 3.11 8.79
C VAL A 78 11.01 4.38 9.45
N ALA A 79 11.54 5.53 9.03
CA ALA A 79 11.02 6.83 9.46
C ALA A 79 9.68 7.12 8.77
N VAL A 80 8.68 7.51 9.56
CA VAL A 80 7.34 7.84 9.08
C VAL A 80 7.02 9.25 9.52
N PHE A 81 6.70 10.12 8.56
CA PHE A 81 6.29 11.48 8.85
C PHE A 81 4.76 11.63 8.67
N PRO A 82 4.14 12.57 9.40
CA PRO A 82 2.77 12.96 9.09
C PRO A 82 2.62 13.29 7.60
N ASP A 83 1.48 12.89 7.03
CA ASP A 83 1.09 13.10 5.63
C ASP A 83 1.85 12.26 4.58
N ASP A 84 2.80 11.40 4.99
CA ASP A 84 3.35 10.39 4.10
C ASP A 84 2.27 9.43 3.60
N VAL A 85 2.41 8.99 2.34
CA VAL A 85 1.48 8.05 1.72
C VAL A 85 1.95 6.64 2.01
N ILE A 86 1.00 5.75 2.26
CA ILE A 86 1.31 4.37 2.57
C ILE A 86 0.45 3.47 1.71
N VAL A 87 1.12 2.54 1.04
CA VAL A 87 0.52 1.48 0.23
C VAL A 87 0.76 0.17 0.97
N ALA A 88 -0.30 -0.59 1.22
CA ALA A 88 -0.21 -1.84 1.96
C ALA A 88 -1.13 -2.91 1.36
N ASP A 89 -0.63 -4.14 1.33
CA ASP A 89 -1.29 -5.31 0.75
C ASP A 89 -0.93 -6.59 1.53
N GLY A 90 -1.05 -7.77 0.89
CA GLY A 90 -0.73 -9.05 1.52
C GLY A 90 0.77 -9.28 1.80
N ASP A 91 1.65 -8.59 1.10
CA ASP A 91 3.10 -8.75 1.22
C ASP A 91 3.68 -7.82 2.30
N GLY A 92 3.04 -6.68 2.52
CA GLY A 92 3.41 -5.79 3.62
C GLY A 92 2.91 -4.36 3.42
N ALA A 93 3.73 -3.40 3.84
CA ALA A 93 3.46 -1.98 3.68
C ALA A 93 4.72 -1.23 3.24
N VAL A 94 4.54 -0.30 2.31
CA VAL A 94 5.58 0.61 1.82
C VAL A 94 5.17 2.04 2.13
N ILE A 95 6.11 2.83 2.63
CA ILE A 95 5.94 4.24 2.92
C ILE A 95 6.56 5.05 1.78
N ILE A 96 5.78 5.97 1.26
CA ILE A 96 6.17 6.89 0.19
C ILE A 96 6.20 8.29 0.81
N PRO A 97 7.39 8.90 0.94
CA PRO A 97 7.50 10.27 1.43
C PRO A 97 6.61 11.20 0.60
N ALA A 98 5.83 12.07 1.25
CA ALA A 98 4.86 12.93 0.56
C ALA A 98 5.49 13.76 -0.57
N ALA A 99 6.73 14.23 -0.36
CA ALA A 99 7.48 15.02 -1.34
C ALA A 99 7.90 14.23 -2.60
N LEU A 100 7.90 12.89 -2.55
CA LEU A 100 8.32 12.02 -3.64
C LEU A 100 7.15 11.29 -4.30
N LEU A 101 5.92 11.54 -3.86
CA LEU A 101 4.75 10.77 -4.29
C LEU A 101 4.59 10.73 -5.81
N GLU A 102 4.61 11.89 -6.47
CA GLU A 102 4.42 11.98 -7.93
C GLU A 102 5.52 11.24 -8.71
N GLU A 103 6.77 11.36 -8.26
CA GLU A 103 7.90 10.67 -8.88
C GLU A 103 7.78 9.16 -8.71
N VAL A 104 7.47 8.69 -7.50
CA VAL A 104 7.30 7.27 -7.19
C VAL A 104 6.14 6.68 -7.97
N VAL A 105 5.00 7.37 -8.07
CA VAL A 105 3.84 6.91 -8.85
C VAL A 105 4.18 6.75 -10.33
N ALA A 106 4.89 7.72 -10.92
CA ALA A 106 5.32 7.64 -12.32
C ALA A 106 6.26 6.46 -12.56
N ILE A 107 7.29 6.29 -11.73
CA ILE A 107 8.27 5.20 -11.87
C ILE A 107 7.62 3.84 -11.64
N ALA A 108 6.82 3.70 -10.58
CA ALA A 108 6.16 2.44 -10.24
C ALA A 108 5.18 1.99 -11.33
N SER A 109 4.44 2.93 -11.94
CA SER A 109 3.50 2.61 -13.02
C SER A 109 4.20 2.09 -14.27
N GLU A 110 5.35 2.66 -14.64
CA GLU A 110 6.15 2.15 -15.78
C GLU A 110 6.77 0.78 -15.45
N GLN A 111 7.25 0.60 -14.22
CA GLN A 111 7.81 -0.66 -13.76
C GLN A 111 6.77 -1.79 -13.80
N GLU A 112 5.55 -1.54 -13.31
CA GLU A 112 4.45 -2.51 -13.33
C GLU A 112 4.10 -2.96 -14.77
N ARG A 113 4.07 -2.02 -15.73
CA ARG A 113 3.84 -2.36 -17.15
C ARG A 113 4.95 -3.24 -17.71
N LEU A 114 6.20 -2.90 -17.40
CA LEU A 114 7.36 -3.68 -17.82
C LEU A 114 7.33 -5.09 -17.21
N GLU A 115 7.05 -5.22 -15.92
CA GLU A 115 6.96 -6.51 -15.24
C GLU A 115 5.81 -7.36 -15.79
N ALA A 116 4.64 -6.76 -16.03
CA ALA A 116 3.52 -7.44 -16.67
C ALA A 116 3.85 -7.91 -18.09
N TRP A 117 4.66 -7.16 -18.84
CA TRP A 117 5.14 -7.59 -20.16
C TRP A 117 6.17 -8.73 -20.04
N ILE A 118 7.13 -8.62 -19.12
CA ILE A 118 8.13 -9.66 -18.85
C ILE A 118 7.46 -10.97 -18.46
N LEU A 119 6.46 -10.93 -17.56
CA LEU A 119 5.71 -12.10 -17.15
C LEU A 119 5.00 -12.77 -18.34
N ARG A 120 4.35 -11.99 -19.20
CA ARG A 120 3.74 -12.51 -20.45
C ARG A 120 4.76 -13.18 -21.36
N GLU A 121 5.96 -12.62 -21.51
CA GLU A 121 7.04 -13.22 -22.30
C GLU A 121 7.52 -14.54 -21.69
N VAL A 122 7.64 -14.60 -20.35
CA VAL A 122 7.97 -15.85 -19.64
C VAL A 122 6.89 -16.91 -19.85
N GLU A 123 5.61 -16.55 -19.75
CA GLU A 123 4.48 -17.44 -20.02
C GLU A 123 4.48 -17.97 -21.47
N ASN A 124 4.96 -17.16 -22.41
CA ASN A 124 5.17 -17.53 -23.81
C ASN A 124 6.44 -18.37 -24.05
N GLY A 125 7.21 -18.69 -23.01
CA GLY A 125 8.39 -19.55 -23.08
C GLY A 125 9.71 -18.83 -23.37
N ALA A 126 9.77 -17.50 -23.22
CA ALA A 126 11.02 -16.76 -23.37
C ALA A 126 12.03 -17.12 -22.26
N ALA A 127 13.32 -17.12 -22.60
CA ALA A 127 14.39 -17.37 -21.64
C ALA A 127 14.65 -16.15 -20.75
N LEU A 128 14.94 -16.38 -19.46
CA LEU A 128 15.19 -15.32 -18.48
C LEU A 128 16.43 -14.45 -18.76
N PRO A 129 17.60 -15.01 -19.17
CA PRO A 129 18.79 -14.18 -19.37
C PRO A 129 18.57 -13.09 -20.42
N GLY A 130 18.67 -11.83 -19.99
CA GLY A 130 18.43 -10.66 -20.83
C GLY A 130 16.96 -10.25 -20.96
N LEU A 131 16.02 -11.05 -20.45
CA LEU A 131 14.62 -10.65 -20.24
C LEU A 131 14.43 -10.06 -18.84
N TYR A 132 15.07 -10.65 -17.83
CA TYR A 132 15.05 -10.16 -16.44
C TYR A 132 16.45 -10.27 -15.79
N PRO A 133 17.16 -9.16 -15.55
CA PRO A 133 16.80 -7.80 -15.96
C PRO A 133 16.83 -7.65 -17.50
N PRO A 134 15.97 -6.78 -18.06
CA PRO A 134 15.84 -6.64 -19.51
C PRO A 134 17.08 -5.96 -20.12
N ASN A 135 17.58 -6.52 -21.22
CA ASN A 135 18.61 -5.90 -22.04
C ASN A 135 18.00 -4.87 -23.01
N ALA A 136 18.86 -4.15 -23.74
CA ALA A 136 18.42 -3.12 -24.68
C ALA A 136 17.44 -3.63 -25.75
N ALA A 137 17.59 -4.88 -26.22
CA ALA A 137 16.69 -5.47 -27.21
C ALA A 137 15.30 -5.71 -26.63
N ASN A 138 15.21 -6.25 -25.41
CA ASN A 138 13.92 -6.49 -24.75
C ASN A 138 13.26 -5.19 -24.28
N LEU A 139 14.03 -4.18 -23.86
CA LEU A 139 13.49 -2.83 -23.61
C LEU A 139 12.86 -2.22 -24.88
N ALA A 140 13.52 -2.37 -26.03
CA ALA A 140 12.96 -1.90 -27.30
C ALA A 140 11.69 -2.65 -27.70
N ARG A 141 11.62 -3.97 -27.45
CA ARG A 141 10.41 -4.78 -27.68
C ARG A 141 9.25 -4.36 -26.78
N HIS A 142 9.52 -4.11 -25.49
CA HIS A 142 8.53 -3.60 -24.56
C HIS A 142 7.98 -2.23 -25.03
N ALA A 143 8.87 -1.29 -25.36
CA ALA A 143 8.48 0.03 -25.86
C ALA A 143 7.62 -0.06 -27.14
N ALA A 144 7.98 -0.94 -28.08
CA ALA A 144 7.18 -1.19 -29.28
C ALA A 144 5.79 -1.78 -28.95
N THR A 145 5.71 -2.65 -27.94
CA THR A 145 4.45 -3.25 -27.49
C THR A 145 3.53 -2.21 -26.85
N LEU A 146 4.08 -1.32 -26.01
CA LEU A 146 3.34 -0.21 -25.43
C LEU A 146 2.79 0.74 -26.50
N ALA A 147 3.64 1.18 -27.44
CA ALA A 147 3.22 2.07 -28.52
C ALA A 147 2.10 1.46 -29.39
N ALA A 148 2.16 0.14 -29.63
CA ALA A 148 1.11 -0.56 -30.36
C ALA A 148 -0.21 -0.64 -29.56
N ALA A 149 -0.14 -0.82 -28.24
CA ALA A 149 -1.32 -0.83 -27.37
C ALA A 149 -1.99 0.55 -27.27
N GLU A 150 -1.20 1.62 -27.12
CA GLU A 150 -1.70 2.99 -27.08
C GLU A 150 -2.37 3.40 -28.40
N ALA A 151 -1.80 2.99 -29.53
CA ALA A 151 -2.40 3.23 -30.85
C ALA A 151 -3.72 2.45 -31.07
N ALA A 152 -3.99 1.41 -30.27
CA ALA A 152 -5.18 0.58 -30.36
C ALA A 152 -6.32 1.02 -29.41
N GLU A 153 -6.08 1.96 -28.48
CA GLU A 153 -7.14 2.47 -27.62
C GLU A 153 -8.17 3.29 -28.43
N PRO A 154 -9.48 3.01 -28.29
CA PRO A 154 -10.50 3.82 -28.94
C PRO A 154 -10.46 5.23 -28.37
N GLY A 155 -10.42 6.24 -29.26
CA GLY A 155 -10.35 7.65 -28.90
C GLY A 155 -11.43 8.08 -27.89
N PRO A 156 -11.23 9.24 -27.23
CA PRO A 156 -12.03 9.65 -26.08
C PRO A 156 -13.52 9.55 -26.37
N ALA A 157 -14.26 8.95 -25.44
CA ALA A 157 -15.72 8.84 -25.52
C ALA A 157 -16.31 10.22 -25.85
N PRO A 158 -17.24 10.32 -26.82
CA PRO A 158 -17.81 11.60 -27.19
C PRO A 158 -18.42 12.28 -25.95
N PRO A 159 -18.33 13.61 -25.85
CA PRO A 159 -18.84 14.33 -24.69
C PRO A 159 -20.30 13.97 -24.47
N ARG A 160 -20.65 13.63 -23.23
CA ARG A 160 -22.04 13.37 -22.84
C ARG A 160 -22.85 14.60 -23.21
N GLN A 161 -23.82 14.43 -24.11
CA GLN A 161 -24.81 15.45 -24.35
C GLN A 161 -25.63 15.56 -23.06
N ASP A 162 -25.43 16.65 -22.33
CA ASP A 162 -26.24 16.96 -21.16
C ASP A 162 -27.68 17.03 -21.61
N ALA A 163 -28.46 16.02 -21.20
CA ALA A 163 -29.90 16.02 -21.36
C ALA A 163 -30.47 17.08 -20.41
N GLU A 164 -30.51 18.33 -20.88
CA GLU A 164 -31.53 19.26 -20.43
C GLU A 164 -32.92 18.67 -20.70
N ALA A 165 -33.87 19.06 -19.83
CA ALA A 165 -35.32 18.87 -19.93
C ALA A 165 -35.89 17.53 -19.39
N LYS A 166 -36.36 17.51 -18.14
CA LYS A 166 -37.73 17.96 -17.76
C LYS A 166 -38.14 17.47 -16.35
N ARG A 167 -38.49 18.47 -15.52
CA ARG A 167 -39.43 18.48 -14.37
C ARG A 167 -39.02 17.80 -13.07
#